data_AF-A0A2V9G825-F1
#
_entry.id   AF-A0A2V9G825-F1
#
_cell.length_a   1.000
_cell.length_b   1.000
_cell.length_c   1.000
_cell.angle_alpha   90.00
_cell.angle_beta   90.00
_cell.angle_gamma   90.00
#
_symmetry.space_group_name_H-M   'P 1'
#
loop_
_entity.id
_entity.type
_entity.pdbx_description
1 polymer ?
#
loop_
_entity_poly.entity_id
_entity_poly.type
_entity_poly.pdbx_seq_one_letter_code
_entity_poly.pdbx_strand_id
1 'polypeptide(L)'
;MAPAVPRIADGRKSFMHMHSLNWLAILVAAISTMVVGFLWYSPLLFANAWVREMGYDPNDKARMNEMKKSAGPAYAGSLLASIVSAFTLALILHGLRAESAHFGLMVSFHVWLG
;
A
#
# COMPACT_ATOMS: atom_id res chain seq x y z
N MET A 1 -53.96 26.71 1.65
CA MET A 1 -52.64 27.29 1.33
C MET A 1 -51.61 26.22 1.71
N ALA A 2 -51.14 25.42 0.76
CA ALA A 2 -50.24 24.30 1.06
C ALA A 2 -48.80 24.83 1.30
N PRO A 3 -48.07 24.33 2.32
CA PRO A 3 -46.68 24.71 2.50
C PRO A 3 -45.83 24.13 1.37
N ALA A 4 -45.07 24.99 0.69
CA ALA A 4 -44.12 24.58 -0.35
C ALA A 4 -43.00 23.77 0.31
N VAL A 5 -42.95 22.47 0.03
CA VAL A 5 -41.83 21.61 0.41
C VAL A 5 -40.63 22.04 -0.44
N PRO A 6 -39.51 22.51 0.16
CA PRO A 6 -38.32 22.78 -0.60
C PRO A 6 -37.78 21.45 -1.12
N ARG A 7 -37.74 21.31 -2.45
CA ARG A 7 -37.14 20.16 -3.15
C ARG A 7 -35.64 20.20 -2.90
N ILE A 8 -35.18 19.58 -1.82
CA ILE A 8 -33.75 19.36 -1.57
C ILE A 8 -33.29 18.28 -2.56
N ALA A 9 -33.11 18.67 -3.82
CA ALA A 9 -32.22 17.97 -4.72
C ALA A 9 -30.80 18.24 -4.24
N ASP A 10 -30.43 17.65 -3.09
CA ASP A 10 -29.03 17.54 -2.70
C ASP A 10 -28.40 16.48 -3.61
N GLY A 11 -28.14 16.89 -4.85
CA GLY A 11 -27.21 16.23 -5.73
C GLY A 11 -25.81 16.42 -5.18
N ARG A 12 -25.55 15.87 -3.98
CA ARG A 12 -24.25 15.81 -3.35
C ARG A 12 -23.40 14.89 -4.19
N LYS A 13 -22.93 15.45 -5.29
CA LYS A 13 -21.80 14.98 -6.08
C LYS A 13 -20.57 15.15 -5.19
N SER A 14 -20.49 14.40 -4.11
CA SER A 14 -19.23 14.09 -3.44
C SER A 14 -18.51 13.04 -4.29
N PHE A 15 -18.29 13.37 -5.56
CA PHE A 15 -17.23 12.74 -6.30
C PHE A 15 -15.97 13.21 -5.61
N MET A 16 -15.29 12.26 -4.96
CA MET A 16 -13.95 12.45 -4.44
C MET A 16 -13.18 13.26 -5.49
N HIS A 17 -12.81 14.49 -5.17
CA HIS A 17 -12.03 15.32 -6.06
C HIS A 17 -10.62 14.72 -6.07
N MET A 18 -10.42 13.65 -6.84
CA MET A 18 -9.16 12.91 -6.95
C MET A 18 -7.99 13.82 -7.34
N HIS A 19 -8.31 14.97 -7.94
CA HIS A 19 -7.37 16.04 -8.28
C HIS A 19 -6.72 16.73 -7.05
N SER A 20 -7.24 16.52 -5.85
CA SER A 20 -6.69 17.04 -4.59
C SER A 20 -5.75 16.07 -3.87
N LEU A 21 -5.59 14.84 -4.39
CA LEU A 21 -4.67 13.87 -3.81
C LEU A 21 -3.22 14.26 -4.11
N ASN A 22 -2.37 14.13 -3.11
CA ASN A 22 -0.93 14.34 -3.27
C ASN A 22 -0.31 13.12 -3.97
N TRP A 23 -0.21 13.19 -5.30
CA TRP A 23 0.38 12.12 -6.13
C TRP A 23 1.82 11.80 -5.77
N LEU A 24 2.60 12.79 -5.31
CA LEU A 24 3.97 12.57 -4.85
C LEU A 24 3.99 11.73 -3.56
N ALA A 25 3.08 12.00 -2.63
CA ALA A 25 2.93 11.18 -1.42
C ALA A 25 2.53 9.73 -1.74
N ILE A 26 1.65 9.52 -2.73
CA ILE A 26 1.24 8.17 -3.18
C ILE A 26 2.45 7.42 -3.76
N LEU A 27 3.23 8.07 -4.63
CA LEU A 27 4.42 7.47 -5.21
C LEU A 27 5.46 7.12 -4.14
N VAL A 28 5.71 8.05 -3.21
CA VAL A 28 6.64 7.82 -2.08
C VAL A 28 6.16 6.67 -1.19
N ALA A 29 4.85 6.57 -0.92
CA ALA A 29 4.29 5.46 -0.15
C ALA A 29 4.47 4.12 -0.88
N ALA A 30 4.19 4.05 -2.18
CA ALA A 30 4.39 2.84 -2.98
C ALA A 30 5.88 2.41 -2.99
N ILE A 31 6.80 3.36 -3.20
CA ILE A 31 8.25 3.09 -3.14
C ILE A 31 8.67 2.64 -1.75
N SER A 32 8.14 3.25 -0.69
CA SER A 32 8.45 2.87 0.70
C SER A 32 8.06 1.41 0.96
N THR A 33 6.89 0.97 0.47
CA THR A 33 6.46 -0.44 0.55
C THR A 33 7.44 -1.36 -0.17
N MET A 34 7.97 -0.96 -1.33
CA MET A 34 9.00 -1.73 -2.04
C MET A 34 10.30 -1.81 -1.26
N VAL A 35 10.77 -0.70 -0.69
CA VAL A 35 12.00 -0.68 0.13
C VAL A 35 11.85 -1.61 1.34
N VAL A 36 10.71 -1.54 2.04
CA VAL A 36 10.41 -2.43 3.16
C VAL A 36 10.38 -3.89 2.70
N GLY A 37 9.75 -4.19 1.57
CA GLY A 37 9.73 -5.52 0.97
C GLY A 37 11.13 -6.05 0.63
N PHE A 38 11.98 -5.23 -0.01
CA PHE A 38 13.36 -5.60 -0.31
C PHE A 38 14.19 -5.83 0.95
N LEU A 39 14.03 -4.99 1.97
CA LEU A 39 14.70 -5.19 3.25
C LEU A 39 14.24 -6.49 3.90
N TRP A 40 12.95 -6.79 3.89
CA TRP A 40 12.38 -8.03 4.45
C TRP A 40 12.99 -9.28 3.80
N TYR A 41 13.05 -9.32 2.48
CA TYR A 41 13.64 -10.40 1.69
C TYR A 41 15.15 -10.24 1.45
N SER A 42 15.83 -9.39 2.22
CA SER A 42 17.28 -9.28 2.20
C SER A 42 17.93 -10.30 3.14
N PRO A 43 19.18 -10.73 2.87
CA PRO A 43 19.93 -11.59 3.79
C PRO A 43 20.24 -10.92 5.13
N LEU A 44 20.05 -9.59 5.24
CA LEU A 44 20.24 -8.84 6.48
C LEU A 44 19.10 -9.06 7.49
N LEU A 45 17.87 -9.27 7.01
CA LEU A 45 16.70 -9.50 7.86
C LEU A 45 16.28 -10.97 7.83
N PHE A 46 15.34 -11.35 6.95
CA PHE A 46 14.63 -12.62 7.05
C PHE A 46 14.85 -13.59 5.90
N ALA A 47 15.59 -13.21 4.85
CA ALA A 47 15.78 -14.11 3.70
C ALA A 47 16.46 -15.43 4.09
N ASN A 48 17.54 -15.39 4.87
CA ASN A 48 18.27 -16.58 5.27
C ASN A 48 17.42 -17.51 6.16
N ALA A 49 16.64 -16.91 7.08
CA ALA A 49 15.71 -17.66 7.92
C ALA A 49 14.63 -18.34 7.06
N TRP A 50 13.99 -17.60 6.16
CA TRP A 50 12.99 -18.15 5.24
C TRP A 50 13.55 -19.32 4.43
N VAL A 51 14.73 -19.15 3.83
CA VAL A 51 15.36 -20.18 2.99
C VAL A 51 15.62 -21.46 3.78
N ARG A 52 16.08 -21.33 5.03
CA ARG A 52 16.26 -22.46 5.94
C ARG A 52 14.94 -23.15 6.28
N GLU A 53 13.87 -22.39 6.55
CA GLU A 53 12.54 -22.94 6.82
C GLU A 53 11.92 -23.62 5.58
N MET A 54 12.30 -23.22 4.37
CA MET A 54 11.95 -23.95 3.14
C MET A 54 12.76 -25.23 2.92
N GLY A 55 13.67 -25.58 3.85
CA GLY A 55 14.51 -26.78 3.76
C GLY A 55 15.73 -26.62 2.85
N TYR A 56 16.15 -25.39 2.54
CA TYR A 56 17.31 -25.11 1.71
C TYR A 56 18.48 -24.57 2.52
N ASP A 57 19.70 -24.88 2.08
CA ASP A 57 20.91 -24.30 2.67
C ASP A 57 21.10 -22.86 2.14
N PRO A 58 21.13 -21.84 3.02
CA PRO A 58 21.41 -20.46 2.63
C PRO A 58 22.79 -20.27 1.96
N ASN A 59 23.74 -21.19 2.18
CA ASN A 59 25.06 -21.16 1.58
C ASN A 59 25.10 -21.73 0.14
N ASP A 60 24.03 -22.38 -0.32
CA ASP A 60 23.92 -22.86 -1.69
C ASP A 60 23.66 -21.68 -2.65
N LYS A 61 24.76 -21.16 -3.20
CA LYS A 61 24.73 -20.03 -4.14
C LYS A 61 24.01 -20.34 -5.45
N ALA A 62 24.01 -21.60 -5.90
CA ALA A 62 23.37 -21.97 -7.16
C ALA A 62 21.85 -21.87 -7.00
N ARG A 63 21.32 -22.48 -5.94
CA ARG A 63 19.89 -22.43 -5.62
C ARG A 63 19.42 -21.02 -5.28
N MET A 64 20.24 -20.24 -4.58
CA MET A 64 19.93 -18.84 -4.29
C MET A 64 19.84 -17.97 -5.54
N ASN A 65 20.69 -18.21 -6.54
CA ASN A 65 20.61 -17.50 -7.81
C ASN A 65 19.38 -17.89 -8.63
N GLU A 66 18.94 -19.15 -8.58
CA GLU A 66 17.70 -19.59 -9.22
C GLU A 66 16.47 -18.92 -8.60
N MET A 67 16.39 -18.88 -7.27
CA MET A 67 15.31 -18.20 -6.55
C MET A 67 15.25 -16.69 -6.85
N LYS A 68 16.41 -16.04 -7.03
CA LYS A 68 16.47 -14.64 -7.44
C LYS A 68 15.95 -14.41 -8.87
N LYS A 69 16.23 -15.33 -9.79
CA LYS A 69 15.75 -15.25 -11.18
C LYS A 69 14.23 -15.38 -11.26
N SER A 70 13.64 -16.29 -10.48
CA SER A 70 12.19 -16.48 -10.45
C SER A 70 11.44 -15.38 -9.67
N ALA A 71 12.14 -14.60 -8.84
CA ALA A 71 11.53 -13.50 -8.08
C ALA A 71 11.16 -12.26 -8.91
N GLY A 72 11.72 -12.09 -10.12
CA GLY A 72 11.48 -10.91 -10.96
C GLY A 72 9.99 -10.60 -11.22
N PRO A 73 9.19 -11.56 -11.73
CA PRO A 73 7.75 -11.38 -11.91
C PRO A 73 7.00 -11.08 -10.60
N ALA A 74 7.42 -11.69 -9.48
CA ALA A 74 6.81 -11.44 -8.17
C ALA A 74 7.07 -10.01 -7.69
N TYR A 75 8.26 -9.45 -7.91
CA TYR A 75 8.55 -8.05 -7.61
C TYR A 75 7.75 -7.09 -8.48
N ALA A 76 7.58 -7.39 -9.78
CA ALA A 76 6.74 -6.58 -10.66
C ALA A 76 5.27 -6.58 -10.20
N GLY A 77 4.73 -7.75 -9.83
CA GLY A 77 3.40 -7.86 -9.24
C GLY A 77 3.28 -7.09 -7.92
N SER A 78 4.30 -7.17 -7.08
CA SER A 78 4.35 -6.46 -5.79
C SER A 78 4.39 -4.93 -5.97
N LEU A 79 5.11 -4.44 -6.98
CA LEU A 79 5.13 -3.01 -7.32
C LEU A 79 3.73 -2.53 -7.72
N LEU A 80 3.05 -3.24 -8.61
CA LEU A 80 1.66 -2.90 -8.99
C LEU A 80 0.72 -2.92 -7.78
N ALA A 81 0.81 -3.97 -6.95
CA ALA A 81 0.04 -4.08 -5.73
C ALA A 81 0.31 -2.91 -4.77
N SER A 82 1.58 -2.47 -4.64
CA SER A 82 1.94 -1.35 -3.77
C SER A 82 1.38 -0.02 -4.25
N ILE A 83 1.35 0.22 -5.57
CA ILE A 83 0.75 1.44 -6.14
C ILE A 83 -0.75 1.44 -5.88
N VAL A 84 -1.43 0.31 -6.13
CA VAL A 84 -2.87 0.17 -5.86
C VAL A 84 -3.16 0.35 -4.38
N SER A 85 -2.37 -0.27 -3.50
CA SER A 85 -2.51 -0.13 -2.04
C SER A 85 -2.31 1.31 -1.57
N ALA A 86 -1.25 1.99 -2.03
CA ALA A 86 -0.98 3.39 -1.70
C ALA A 86 -2.09 4.31 -2.19
N PHE A 87 -2.63 4.06 -3.38
CA PHE A 87 -3.77 4.80 -3.92
C PHE A 87 -5.04 4.60 -3.09
N THR A 88 -5.38 3.36 -2.75
CA THR A 88 -6.51 3.05 -1.87
C THR A 88 -6.37 3.71 -0.50
N LEU A 89 -5.19 3.65 0.10
CA LEU A 89 -4.93 4.31 1.37
C LEU A 89 -5.10 5.83 1.27
N ALA A 90 -4.62 6.44 0.19
CA ALA A 90 -4.81 7.88 -0.05
C ALA A 90 -6.29 8.27 -0.19
N LEU A 91 -7.11 7.44 -0.84
CA LEU A 91 -8.56 7.67 -0.90
C LEU A 91 -9.22 7.61 0.49
N ILE A 92 -8.84 6.64 1.32
CA ILE A 92 -9.35 6.51 2.69
C ILE A 92 -8.95 7.73 3.52
N LEU A 93 -7.68 8.11 3.51
CA LEU A 93 -7.17 9.26 4.28
C LEU A 93 -7.80 10.58 3.82
N HIS A 94 -8.00 10.75 2.52
CA HIS A 94 -8.67 11.93 1.98
C HIS A 94 -10.14 11.99 2.39
N GLY A 95 -10.87 10.87 2.29
CA GLY A 95 -12.28 10.78 2.71
C GLY A 95 -12.47 11.02 4.20
N LEU A 96 -11.54 10.54 5.03
CA LEU A 96 -11.55 10.76 6.47
C LEU A 96 -11.02 12.13 6.90
N ARG A 97 -10.62 12.98 5.93
CA ARG A 97 -9.98 14.28 6.18
C ARG A 97 -8.83 14.17 7.18
N ALA A 98 -7.99 13.16 7.00
CA ALA A 98 -6.86 12.91 7.86
C ALA A 98 -5.73 13.92 7.61
N GLU A 99 -5.90 15.13 8.15
CA GLU A 99 -4.97 16.26 7.96
C GLU A 99 -3.80 16.23 8.97
N SER A 100 -3.82 15.31 9.94
CA SER A 100 -2.78 15.13 10.96
C SER A 100 -2.01 13.83 10.76
N ALA A 101 -0.68 13.88 10.94
CA ALA A 101 0.20 12.72 10.83
C ALA A 101 -0.14 11.60 11.82
N HIS A 102 -0.37 11.93 13.10
CA HIS A 102 -0.74 10.95 14.12
C HIS A 102 -2.05 10.22 13.75
N PHE A 103 -3.05 10.98 13.32
CA PHE A 103 -4.34 10.41 12.93
C PHE A 103 -4.21 9.54 11.67
N GLY A 104 -3.45 10.00 10.68
CA GLY A 104 -3.17 9.21 9.46
C GLY A 104 -2.44 7.90 9.75
N LEU A 105 -1.45 7.91 10.66
CA LEU A 105 -0.75 6.71 11.10
C LEU A 105 -1.69 5.72 11.80
N MET A 106 -2.52 6.21 12.72
CA MET A 106 -3.50 5.38 13.42
C MET A 106 -4.50 4.75 12.45
N VAL A 107 -5.09 5.53 11.54
CA VAL A 107 -6.01 5.01 10.52
C VAL A 107 -5.32 3.95 9.67
N SER A 108 -4.11 4.23 9.16
CA SER A 108 -3.38 3.31 8.31
C SER A 108 -3.05 1.99 9.03
N PHE A 109 -2.71 2.07 10.33
CA PHE A 109 -2.46 0.90 11.16
C PHE A 109 -3.72 0.04 11.35
N HIS A 110 -4.89 0.65 11.58
CA HIS A 110 -6.14 -0.08 11.71
C HIS A 110 -6.58 -0.70 10.38
N VAL A 111 -6.42 0.02 9.27
CA VAL A 111 -6.66 -0.51 7.91
C VAL A 111 -5.77 -1.72 7.63
N TRP A 112 -4.54 -1.73 8.15
CA TRP A 112 -3.64 -2.88 8.03
C TRP A 112 -4.07 -4.08 8.89
N LEU A 113 -4.69 -3.86 10.05
CA LEU A 113 -5.18 -4.94 10.93
C LEU A 113 -6.48 -5.60 10.45
N GLY A 114 -7.37 -4.84 9.80
CA GLY A 114 -8.70 -5.29 9.36
C GLY A 114 -9.84 -4.50 9.99
#